data_AF-A0A8J4CHI3-F1
#
_entry.id   AF-A0A8J4CHI3-F1
#
_cell.length_a   1.000
_cell.length_b   1.000
_cell.length_c   1.000
_cell.angle_alpha   90.00
_cell.angle_beta   90.00
_cell.angle_gamma   90.00
#
_symmetry.space_group_name_H-M   'P 1'
#
loop_
_entity.id
_entity.type
_entity.pdbx_description
1 polymer ?
#
loop_
_entity_poly.entity_id
_entity_poly.type
_entity_poly.pdbx_seq_one_letter_code
_entity_poly.pdbx_strand_id
1 'polypeptide(L)'
;MATSQKAPCCRPTTTTMAMLLLFLATLATSFRFSQACVDPSTYAYKKIEYRNPAEGGRLYILYDINGPDGCLNDFQTAKAVCARDKLELAPQDDSKSLAAVRQLAISRHVTSWLDGDTSEFGLCYLMSQEGFVHQQGCNQPVRFVCRGAAGTDSALPSPPPSQLSQACVDPFTYAYKKIEYRNPAERGRLYILYDINGPDGCLNDFQTAKAVCARDKLELAPQDDSKSLAAVSQLVRSRRVTSWLDGKTSESAGLCYLMSQEGFVHQQGCNQPVRFVCRGAAARP
;
A
#
# COMPACT_ATOMS: atom_id res chain seq x y z
N MET A 1 50.04 45.81 40.48
CA MET A 1 51.38 46.37 40.16
C MET A 1 52.39 45.24 40.15
N ALA A 2 53.51 45.39 39.42
CA ALA A 2 54.47 44.33 39.03
C ALA A 2 53.86 43.25 38.09
N THR A 3 54.39 42.85 36.92
CA THR A 3 55.77 42.60 36.38
C THR A 3 56.37 41.25 36.82
N SER A 4 57.07 40.47 35.98
CA SER A 4 57.11 40.41 34.50
C SER A 4 57.61 39.02 34.00
N GLN A 5 57.54 38.84 32.68
CA GLN A 5 57.96 37.72 31.83
C GLN A 5 59.29 37.01 32.19
N LYS A 6 59.36 35.70 31.88
CA LYS A 6 60.50 35.12 31.12
C LYS A 6 60.12 33.81 30.40
N ALA A 7 60.81 33.55 29.29
CA ALA A 7 60.75 32.37 28.40
C ALA A 7 62.08 32.34 27.58
N PRO A 8 62.30 31.49 26.55
CA PRO A 8 61.71 30.19 26.16
C PRO A 8 62.83 29.12 25.88
N CYS A 9 62.53 28.12 25.01
CA CYS A 9 63.47 27.19 24.31
C CYS A 9 64.01 25.99 25.14
N CYS A 10 64.19 24.77 24.59
CA CYS A 10 64.40 24.33 23.19
C CYS A 10 63.53 23.12 22.71
N ARG A 11 63.56 22.88 21.39
CA ARG A 11 63.14 21.67 20.62
C ARG A 11 64.42 20.98 20.05
N PRO A 12 64.40 19.81 19.35
CA PRO A 12 63.29 19.00 18.79
C PRO A 12 63.21 17.59 19.48
N THR A 13 62.94 16.38 18.92
CA THR A 13 62.82 15.80 17.55
C THR A 13 61.98 14.48 17.54
N THR A 14 61.95 13.75 16.42
CA THR A 14 61.48 12.36 16.23
C THR A 14 62.27 11.33 17.06
N THR A 15 61.84 10.08 17.30
CA THR A 15 61.13 9.05 16.47
C THR A 15 60.30 8.14 17.44
N THR A 16 59.23 7.39 17.12
CA THR A 16 59.04 6.29 16.13
C THR A 16 57.56 5.87 16.06
N MET A 17 57.11 5.17 15.00
CA MET A 17 55.77 4.56 14.90
C MET A 17 55.64 3.24 15.69
N ALA A 18 54.43 2.92 16.20
CA ALA A 18 53.77 1.62 16.03
C ALA A 18 52.34 1.58 16.64
N MET A 19 51.53 0.61 16.20
CA MET A 19 50.13 0.38 16.59
C MET A 19 49.96 -0.25 17.99
N LEU A 20 48.84 0.04 18.67
CA LEU A 20 47.85 -1.02 18.97
C LEU A 20 46.44 -0.42 19.17
N LEU A 21 45.40 -1.23 18.94
CA LEU A 21 43.99 -0.86 19.16
C LEU A 21 43.56 -1.18 20.61
N LEU A 22 42.47 -0.57 21.10
CA LEU A 22 41.15 -1.22 21.22
C LEU A 22 40.07 -0.28 21.82
N PHE A 23 38.91 -0.23 21.15
CA PHE A 23 37.54 -0.02 21.66
C PHE A 23 37.27 0.88 22.88
N LEU A 24 36.52 1.98 22.67
CA LEU A 24 35.16 2.18 23.24
C LEU A 24 34.52 3.48 22.69
N ALA A 25 33.69 3.36 21.65
CA ALA A 25 32.98 4.50 21.02
C ALA A 25 31.67 4.07 20.34
N THR A 26 30.83 3.31 21.04
CA THR A 26 29.54 2.79 20.54
C THR A 26 28.37 3.59 21.10
N LEU A 27 27.83 4.55 20.31
CA LEU A 27 26.39 4.88 20.22
C LEU A 27 26.08 6.00 19.19
N ALA A 28 26.64 5.90 18.00
CA ALA A 28 26.08 6.57 16.83
C ALA A 28 24.81 5.81 16.39
N THR A 29 23.69 5.99 17.10
CA THR A 29 22.38 5.43 16.71
C THR A 29 22.06 5.89 15.30
N SER A 30 22.09 4.96 14.35
CA SER A 30 21.86 5.24 12.95
C SER A 30 20.39 5.62 12.75
N PHE A 31 20.11 6.92 12.72
CA PHE A 31 18.92 7.45 12.08
C PHE A 31 18.97 7.02 10.61
N ARG A 32 18.34 5.88 10.31
CA ARG A 32 17.89 5.58 8.95
C ARG A 32 16.82 6.61 8.64
N PHE A 33 17.24 7.72 8.03
CA PHE A 33 16.35 8.59 7.28
C PHE A 33 15.47 7.71 6.39
N SER A 34 14.18 8.05 6.28
CA SER A 34 13.32 7.46 5.26
C SER A 34 13.99 7.66 3.92
N GLN A 35 14.44 6.56 3.28
CA GLN A 35 15.09 6.62 1.99
C GLN A 35 14.07 7.19 1.01
N ALA A 36 14.35 8.37 0.46
CA ALA A 36 13.40 9.08 -0.39
C ALA A 36 13.15 8.27 -1.66
N CYS A 37 11.91 8.27 -2.13
CA CYS A 37 11.52 7.62 -3.39
C CYS A 37 12.44 8.08 -4.53
N VAL A 38 12.97 7.12 -5.30
CA VAL A 38 13.57 7.44 -6.60
C VAL A 38 12.48 8.01 -7.50
N ASP A 39 12.81 9.07 -8.24
CA ASP A 39 11.89 9.75 -9.17
C ASP A 39 11.27 8.74 -10.17
N PRO A 40 9.93 8.56 -10.17
CA PRO A 40 9.20 7.72 -11.11
C PRO A 40 9.54 7.93 -12.59
N SER A 41 9.92 9.16 -12.97
CA SER A 41 10.32 9.51 -14.33
C SER A 41 11.64 8.86 -14.76
N THR A 42 12.51 8.51 -13.81
CA THR A 42 13.83 7.88 -14.04
C THR A 42 13.95 6.47 -13.47
N TYR A 43 13.01 6.03 -12.62
CA TYR A 43 13.08 4.76 -11.93
C TYR A 43 13.06 3.52 -12.85
N ALA A 44 13.93 2.54 -12.55
CA ALA A 44 14.08 1.30 -13.30
C ALA A 44 13.07 0.23 -12.86
N TYR A 45 11.81 0.40 -13.29
CA TYR A 45 10.72 -0.55 -13.03
C TYR A 45 11.02 -1.99 -13.46
N LYS A 46 10.51 -2.93 -12.67
CA LYS A 46 10.35 -4.32 -13.06
C LYS A 46 9.20 -4.43 -14.05
N LYS A 47 9.51 -4.38 -15.34
CA LYS A 47 8.54 -4.57 -16.41
C LYS A 47 8.19 -6.06 -16.53
N ILE A 48 6.90 -6.36 -16.55
CA ILE A 48 6.38 -7.72 -16.75
C ILE A 48 5.39 -7.68 -17.91
N GLU A 49 5.78 -8.28 -19.03
CA GLU A 49 5.02 -8.24 -20.28
C GLU A 49 3.96 -9.34 -20.37
N TYR A 50 2.85 -9.02 -21.03
CA TYR A 50 1.81 -9.95 -21.47
C TYR A 50 1.33 -9.51 -22.86
N ARG A 51 1.12 -10.46 -23.77
CA ARG A 51 0.56 -10.19 -25.10
C ARG A 51 -0.86 -10.72 -25.16
N ASN A 52 -1.83 -9.84 -25.38
CA ASN A 52 -3.24 -10.17 -25.33
C ASN A 52 -3.69 -10.84 -26.65
N PRO A 53 -3.98 -12.17 -26.67
CA PRO A 53 -4.38 -12.84 -27.90
C PRO A 53 -5.75 -12.35 -28.41
N ALA A 54 -6.62 -11.85 -27.51
CA ALA A 54 -7.91 -11.27 -27.88
C ALA A 54 -7.80 -9.96 -28.69
N GLU A 55 -6.60 -9.35 -28.74
CA GLU A 55 -6.26 -8.17 -29.54
C GLU A 55 -5.04 -8.44 -30.46
N GLY A 56 -4.92 -9.64 -31.02
CA GLY A 56 -3.88 -9.94 -32.01
C GLY A 56 -2.44 -9.93 -31.48
N GLY A 57 -2.25 -10.10 -30.17
CA GLY A 57 -0.93 -10.07 -29.53
C GLY A 57 -0.51 -8.70 -29.00
N ARG A 58 -1.46 -7.74 -28.90
CA ARG A 58 -1.25 -6.40 -28.33
C ARG A 58 -0.54 -6.46 -26.97
N LEU A 59 0.49 -5.64 -26.82
CA LEU A 59 1.35 -5.64 -25.64
C LEU A 59 0.69 -4.92 -24.45
N TYR A 60 0.75 -5.57 -23.29
CA TYR A 60 0.49 -5.00 -21.97
C TYR A 60 1.73 -5.18 -21.10
N ILE A 61 2.03 -4.21 -20.25
CA ILE A 61 3.19 -4.25 -19.35
C ILE A 61 2.74 -3.82 -17.96
N LEU A 62 2.91 -4.69 -16.96
CA LEU A 62 2.81 -4.32 -15.55
C LEU A 62 4.12 -3.67 -15.11
N TYR A 63 4.01 -2.50 -14.48
CA TYR A 63 5.13 -1.79 -13.88
C TYR A 63 5.17 -2.11 -12.38
N ASP A 64 6.02 -3.07 -12.02
CA ASP A 64 6.28 -3.53 -10.65
C ASP A 64 7.57 -2.85 -10.11
N ILE A 65 7.75 -2.84 -8.79
CA ILE A 65 8.89 -2.22 -8.11
C ILE A 65 9.97 -3.26 -7.76
N ASN A 66 11.21 -2.97 -8.12
CA ASN A 66 12.41 -3.71 -7.75
C ASN A 66 13.06 -3.09 -6.52
N GLY A 67 13.04 -3.81 -5.39
CA GLY A 67 13.77 -3.42 -4.18
C GLY A 67 13.09 -2.34 -3.32
N PRO A 68 13.77 -1.84 -2.28
CA PRO A 68 13.20 -0.96 -1.26
C PRO A 68 13.07 0.50 -1.70
N ASP A 69 13.78 0.92 -2.76
CA ASP A 69 13.90 2.32 -3.18
C ASP A 69 12.89 2.72 -4.27
N GLY A 70 12.18 1.73 -4.83
CA GLY A 70 11.13 1.92 -5.82
C GLY A 70 9.78 2.21 -5.18
N CYS A 71 9.17 3.33 -5.56
CA CYS A 71 7.87 3.72 -5.04
C CYS A 71 6.72 3.39 -5.99
N LEU A 72 5.58 3.02 -5.38
CA LEU A 72 4.30 2.91 -6.05
C LEU A 72 3.75 4.30 -6.37
N ASN A 73 2.91 4.41 -7.39
CA ASN A 73 2.64 5.68 -8.07
C ASN A 73 1.16 6.07 -7.96
N ASP A 74 0.91 7.37 -7.89
CA ASP A 74 -0.41 7.94 -8.13
C ASP A 74 -0.83 7.79 -9.61
N PHE A 75 -2.11 8.06 -9.88
CA PHE A 75 -2.70 7.91 -11.20
C PHE A 75 -2.07 8.80 -12.28
N GLN A 76 -1.71 10.05 -11.96
CA GLN A 76 -1.16 10.99 -12.93
C GLN A 76 0.29 10.62 -13.28
N THR A 77 1.05 10.18 -12.28
CA THR A 77 2.41 9.65 -12.44
C THR A 77 2.40 8.34 -13.25
N ALA A 78 1.44 7.43 -13.01
CA ALA A 78 1.21 6.27 -13.88
C ALA A 78 0.88 6.69 -15.33
N LYS A 79 -0.02 7.69 -15.48
CA LYS A 79 -0.29 8.49 -16.70
C LYS A 79 1.00 8.80 -17.47
N ALA A 80 1.87 9.56 -16.81
CA ALA A 80 3.13 10.06 -17.37
C ALA A 80 4.14 8.94 -17.71
N VAL A 81 4.25 7.90 -16.87
CA VAL A 81 5.21 6.80 -17.11
C VAL A 81 4.80 5.94 -18.30
N CYS A 82 3.50 5.65 -18.50
CA CYS A 82 3.03 5.01 -19.73
C CYS A 82 3.34 5.89 -20.96
N ALA A 83 2.97 7.17 -20.92
CA ALA A 83 3.16 8.09 -22.04
C ALA A 83 4.64 8.28 -22.42
N ARG A 84 5.55 8.37 -21.44
CA ARG A 84 7.01 8.41 -21.64
C ARG A 84 7.51 7.21 -22.44
N ASP A 85 6.97 6.03 -22.16
CA ASP A 85 7.33 4.77 -22.80
C ASP A 85 6.56 4.52 -24.12
N LYS A 86 5.80 5.52 -24.60
CA LYS A 86 4.94 5.48 -25.80
C LYS A 86 3.80 4.46 -25.70
N LEU A 87 3.28 4.28 -24.49
CA LEU A 87 2.15 3.45 -24.14
C LEU A 87 1.00 4.33 -23.59
N GLU A 88 -0.22 3.81 -23.59
CA GLU A 88 -1.34 4.37 -22.83
C GLU A 88 -1.49 3.60 -21.51
N LEU A 89 -2.23 4.13 -20.53
CA LEU A 89 -2.64 3.33 -19.37
C LEU A 89 -3.75 2.36 -19.81
N ALA A 90 -3.77 1.13 -19.30
CA ALA A 90 -4.73 0.11 -19.73
C ALA A 90 -6.17 0.55 -19.36
N PRO A 91 -7.08 0.78 -20.32
CA PRO A 91 -8.38 1.39 -20.02
C PRO A 91 -9.35 0.44 -19.31
N GLN A 92 -10.30 1.04 -18.60
CA GLN A 92 -11.30 0.36 -17.76
C GLN A 92 -12.56 -0.12 -18.51
N ASP A 93 -12.91 0.52 -19.63
CA ASP A 93 -14.13 0.27 -20.41
C ASP A 93 -13.98 -0.87 -21.44
N ASP A 94 -12.75 -1.21 -21.83
CA ASP A 94 -12.45 -2.33 -22.69
C ASP A 94 -12.33 -3.66 -21.92
N SER A 95 -13.29 -4.56 -22.14
CA SER A 95 -13.29 -5.93 -21.59
C SER A 95 -12.01 -6.73 -21.85
N LYS A 96 -11.31 -6.48 -22.99
CA LYS A 96 -10.06 -7.17 -23.35
C LYS A 96 -8.88 -6.62 -22.56
N SER A 97 -8.84 -5.30 -22.37
CA SER A 97 -7.97 -4.62 -21.42
C SER A 97 -8.15 -5.15 -20.01
N LEU A 98 -9.38 -5.21 -19.50
CA LEU A 98 -9.64 -5.78 -18.17
C LEU A 98 -9.12 -7.21 -18.06
N ALA A 99 -9.32 -8.08 -19.06
CA ALA A 99 -8.78 -9.44 -19.05
C ALA A 99 -7.23 -9.48 -19.00
N ALA A 100 -6.55 -8.63 -19.76
CA ALA A 100 -5.09 -8.52 -19.75
C ALA A 100 -4.55 -7.98 -18.42
N VAL A 101 -5.21 -6.98 -17.83
CA VAL A 101 -4.86 -6.44 -16.50
C VAL A 101 -5.08 -7.50 -15.43
N ARG A 102 -6.18 -8.27 -15.45
CA ARG A 102 -6.40 -9.39 -14.53
C ARG A 102 -5.25 -10.41 -14.59
N GLN A 103 -4.84 -10.80 -15.80
CA GLN A 103 -3.77 -11.78 -16.00
C GLN A 103 -2.40 -11.28 -15.49
N LEU A 104 -2.16 -9.97 -15.51
CA LEU A 104 -0.94 -9.36 -14.98
C LEU A 104 -1.00 -9.09 -13.46
N ALA A 105 -2.13 -8.58 -12.96
CA ALA A 105 -2.26 -8.01 -11.61
C ALA A 105 -2.75 -9.02 -10.56
N ILE A 106 -3.81 -9.80 -10.83
CA ILE A 106 -4.34 -10.80 -9.89
C ILE A 106 -3.31 -11.89 -9.61
N SER A 107 -2.65 -12.39 -10.66
CA SER A 107 -1.65 -13.46 -10.57
C SER A 107 -0.38 -13.07 -9.78
N ARG A 108 -0.30 -11.81 -9.31
CA ARG A 108 0.77 -11.27 -8.47
C ARG A 108 0.24 -10.63 -7.18
N HIS A 109 -1.07 -10.70 -6.94
CA HIS A 109 -1.80 -10.06 -5.85
C HIS A 109 -1.47 -8.56 -5.72
N VAL A 110 -1.70 -7.79 -6.79
CA VAL A 110 -1.46 -6.34 -6.79
C VAL A 110 -2.64 -5.54 -7.32
N THR A 111 -2.94 -4.42 -6.68
CA THR A 111 -3.83 -3.37 -7.19
C THR A 111 -3.12 -2.56 -8.28
N SER A 112 -3.82 -2.22 -9.36
CA SER A 112 -3.25 -1.45 -10.48
C SER A 112 -4.20 -0.42 -11.08
N TRP A 113 -3.73 0.81 -11.33
CA TRP A 113 -4.46 1.84 -12.07
C TRP A 113 -4.94 1.37 -13.44
N LEU A 114 -6.11 1.87 -13.86
CA LEU A 114 -6.75 1.71 -15.17
C LEU A 114 -7.09 3.08 -15.75
N ASP A 115 -7.05 3.26 -17.07
CA ASP A 115 -7.42 4.54 -17.68
C ASP A 115 -8.94 4.72 -17.83
N GLY A 116 -9.36 5.98 -17.84
CA GLY A 116 -10.74 6.43 -17.97
C GLY A 116 -10.90 7.83 -17.38
N ASP A 117 -11.99 8.52 -17.75
CA ASP A 117 -12.30 9.84 -17.20
C ASP A 117 -12.50 9.79 -15.69
N THR A 118 -12.01 10.81 -14.98
CA THR A 118 -12.27 10.93 -13.54
C THR A 118 -13.77 11.08 -13.30
N SER A 119 -14.31 10.36 -12.31
CA SER A 119 -15.71 10.48 -11.90
C SER A 119 -16.08 11.94 -11.56
N GLU A 120 -17.37 12.26 -11.49
CA GLU A 120 -17.88 13.54 -10.94
C GLU A 120 -17.23 13.92 -9.59
N PHE A 121 -16.92 12.93 -8.74
CA PHE A 121 -16.26 13.12 -7.43
C PHE A 121 -14.71 13.15 -7.48
N GLY A 122 -14.10 13.29 -8.66
CA GLY A 122 -12.63 13.34 -8.82
C GLY A 122 -11.88 12.03 -8.53
N LEU A 123 -12.55 10.88 -8.63
CA LEU A 123 -11.97 9.55 -8.42
C LEU A 123 -11.43 8.96 -9.74
N CYS A 124 -10.36 8.16 -9.64
CA CYS A 124 -9.69 7.49 -10.74
C CYS A 124 -9.94 5.98 -10.72
N TYR A 125 -9.94 5.33 -11.87
CA TYR A 125 -10.20 3.89 -11.97
C TYR A 125 -8.97 3.04 -11.62
N LEU A 126 -9.18 1.96 -10.85
CA LEU A 126 -8.19 0.92 -10.66
C LEU A 126 -8.82 -0.47 -10.62
N MET A 127 -8.01 -1.49 -10.89
CA MET A 127 -8.34 -2.89 -10.64
C MET A 127 -7.77 -3.32 -9.29
N SER A 128 -8.58 -3.94 -8.44
CA SER A 128 -8.12 -4.57 -7.19
C SER A 128 -7.28 -5.82 -7.48
N GLN A 129 -6.50 -6.26 -6.49
CA GLN A 129 -5.76 -7.52 -6.56
C GLN A 129 -6.65 -8.78 -6.75
N GLU A 130 -7.96 -8.66 -6.52
CA GLU A 130 -8.99 -9.69 -6.75
C GLU A 130 -9.66 -9.56 -8.13
N GLY A 131 -9.39 -8.51 -8.91
CA GLY A 131 -9.87 -8.35 -10.28
C GLY A 131 -11.13 -7.51 -10.48
N PHE A 132 -11.58 -6.80 -9.46
CA PHE A 132 -12.73 -5.89 -9.53
C PHE A 132 -12.30 -4.48 -9.91
N VAL A 133 -13.12 -3.78 -10.71
CA VAL A 133 -12.89 -2.38 -11.07
C VAL A 133 -13.52 -1.48 -10.00
N HIS A 134 -12.78 -0.50 -9.52
CA HIS A 134 -13.24 0.48 -8.55
C HIS A 134 -12.82 1.89 -8.94
N GLN A 135 -13.62 2.88 -8.56
CA GLN A 135 -13.21 4.28 -8.51
C GLN A 135 -12.61 4.58 -7.13
N GLN A 136 -11.38 5.09 -7.09
CA GLN A 136 -10.62 5.37 -5.86
C GLN A 136 -9.90 6.72 -5.96
N GLY A 137 -9.59 7.34 -4.82
CA GLY A 137 -8.90 8.65 -4.81
C GLY A 137 -7.54 8.59 -5.52
N CYS A 138 -7.33 9.43 -6.54
CA CYS A 138 -6.24 9.34 -7.53
C CYS A 138 -4.81 9.33 -6.97
N ASN A 139 -4.60 9.76 -5.73
CA ASN A 139 -3.30 9.91 -5.08
C ASN A 139 -2.82 8.64 -4.34
N GLN A 140 -3.43 7.47 -4.59
CA GLN A 140 -3.00 6.22 -3.95
C GLN A 140 -1.66 5.70 -4.51
N PRO A 141 -0.76 5.19 -3.65
CA PRO A 141 0.47 4.53 -4.09
C PRO A 141 0.17 3.08 -4.53
N VAL A 142 -0.18 2.87 -5.80
CA VAL A 142 -0.40 1.51 -6.37
C VAL A 142 0.45 1.25 -7.61
N ARG A 143 0.33 0.06 -8.21
CA ARG A 143 0.97 -0.28 -9.49
C ARG A 143 0.11 0.21 -10.65
N PHE A 144 0.54 -0.05 -11.87
CA PHE A 144 -0.19 0.28 -13.08
C PHE A 144 0.19 -0.65 -14.21
N VAL A 145 -0.74 -0.85 -15.15
CA VAL A 145 -0.49 -1.63 -16.37
C VAL A 145 -0.63 -0.69 -17.56
N CYS A 146 0.43 -0.56 -18.36
CA CYS A 146 0.37 0.18 -19.61
C CYS A 146 0.01 -0.75 -20.78
N ARG A 147 -0.65 -0.21 -21.80
CA ARG A 147 -1.06 -0.88 -23.04
C ARG A 147 -0.35 -0.23 -24.24
N GLY A 148 0.12 -1.04 -25.19
CA GLY A 148 0.67 -0.55 -26.45
C GLY A 148 -0.40 -0.07 -27.44
N ALA A 149 -0.01 0.68 -28.46
CA ALA A 149 -0.91 0.99 -29.57
C ALA A 149 -1.42 -0.30 -30.26
N ALA A 150 -2.62 -0.27 -30.82
CA ALA A 150 -3.12 -1.34 -31.66
C ALA A 150 -2.35 -1.39 -33.00
N GLY A 151 -2.00 -2.59 -33.49
CA GLY A 151 -1.30 -2.76 -34.77
C GLY A 151 0.21 -2.99 -34.68
N THR A 152 0.68 -3.86 -33.79
CA THR A 152 2.01 -4.49 -33.89
C THR A 152 1.89 -6.01 -33.79
N ASP A 153 1.77 -6.66 -34.95
CA ASP A 153 1.44 -8.08 -35.07
C ASP A 153 2.54 -9.01 -34.56
N SER A 154 2.13 -10.07 -33.86
CA SER A 154 2.75 -11.41 -33.89
C SER A 154 1.87 -12.41 -33.14
N ALA A 155 1.31 -13.39 -33.86
CA ALA A 155 0.48 -14.44 -33.29
C ALA A 155 1.29 -15.70 -32.98
N LEU A 156 1.11 -16.27 -31.77
CA LEU A 156 1.53 -17.60 -31.30
C LEU A 156 0.72 -17.92 -29.98
N PRO A 157 0.75 -19.13 -29.40
CA PRO A 157 -0.47 -19.75 -28.86
C PRO A 157 -0.87 -19.36 -27.43
N SER A 158 -2.16 -19.60 -27.12
CA SER A 158 -2.82 -19.23 -25.87
C SER A 158 -2.47 -20.14 -24.67
N PRO A 159 -2.32 -19.58 -23.46
CA PRO A 159 -2.41 -20.33 -22.21
C PRO A 159 -3.88 -20.66 -21.84
N PRO A 160 -4.12 -21.63 -20.92
CA PRO A 160 -5.48 -22.01 -20.51
C PRO A 160 -6.17 -20.96 -19.62
N PRO A 161 -7.50 -21.07 -19.38
CA PRO A 161 -8.26 -20.04 -18.66
C PRO A 161 -7.93 -19.99 -17.16
N SER A 162 -7.60 -18.81 -16.66
CA SER A 162 -7.48 -18.53 -15.22
C SER A 162 -8.85 -18.61 -14.54
N GLN A 163 -8.98 -19.39 -13.48
CA GLN A 163 -10.21 -19.48 -12.68
C GLN A 163 -10.43 -18.18 -11.90
N LEU A 164 -11.68 -17.69 -11.88
CA LEU A 164 -12.09 -16.58 -11.02
C LEU A 164 -12.18 -17.09 -9.57
N SER A 165 -11.53 -16.39 -8.63
CA SER A 165 -11.65 -16.68 -7.20
C SER A 165 -13.08 -16.48 -6.72
N GLN A 166 -13.51 -17.33 -5.79
CA GLN A 166 -14.93 -17.46 -5.45
C GLN A 166 -15.33 -16.41 -4.41
N ALA A 167 -16.47 -15.76 -4.61
CA ALA A 167 -16.95 -14.72 -3.69
C ALA A 167 -17.24 -15.29 -2.29
N CYS A 168 -17.04 -14.44 -1.26
CA CYS A 168 -17.34 -14.78 0.13
C CYS A 168 -18.76 -15.36 0.28
N VAL A 169 -18.87 -16.55 0.88
CA VAL A 169 -20.16 -17.26 1.03
C VAL A 169 -21.06 -16.58 2.07
N ASP A 170 -20.49 -16.21 3.22
CA ASP A 170 -21.17 -15.40 4.24
C ASP A 170 -20.13 -14.77 5.21
N PRO A 171 -20.03 -13.43 5.30
CA PRO A 171 -19.13 -12.75 6.23
C PRO A 171 -19.60 -12.85 7.70
N PHE A 172 -20.84 -13.25 7.97
CA PHE A 172 -21.35 -13.40 9.33
C PHE A 172 -21.04 -14.76 9.97
N THR A 173 -20.70 -15.79 9.18
CA THR A 173 -20.25 -17.10 9.67
C THR A 173 -18.79 -17.44 9.31
N TYR A 174 -18.12 -16.64 8.44
CA TYR A 174 -16.70 -16.86 8.10
C TYR A 174 -15.76 -16.87 9.32
N ALA A 175 -14.86 -17.86 9.35
CA ALA A 175 -13.88 -18.06 10.41
C ALA A 175 -12.65 -17.13 10.26
N TYR A 176 -12.84 -15.84 10.56
CA TYR A 176 -11.77 -14.83 10.55
C TYR A 176 -10.58 -15.22 11.43
N LYS A 177 -9.37 -14.96 10.92
CA LYS A 177 -8.14 -14.98 11.69
C LYS A 177 -8.08 -13.73 12.56
N LYS A 178 -8.62 -13.84 13.77
CA LYS A 178 -8.64 -12.74 14.76
C LYS A 178 -7.25 -12.52 15.34
N ILE A 179 -6.78 -11.27 15.30
CA ILE A 179 -5.47 -10.87 15.80
C ILE A 179 -5.68 -9.76 16.83
N GLU A 180 -5.46 -10.09 18.11
CA GLU A 180 -5.63 -9.15 19.22
C GLU A 180 -4.42 -8.21 19.39
N TYR A 181 -4.71 -6.96 19.77
CA TYR A 181 -3.77 -6.00 20.32
C TYR A 181 -4.41 -5.26 21.50
N ARG A 182 -3.70 -5.14 22.62
CA ARG A 182 -4.19 -4.42 23.81
C ARG A 182 -3.45 -3.10 23.93
N ASN A 183 -4.14 -1.99 23.70
CA ASN A 183 -3.53 -0.67 23.63
C ASN A 183 -3.16 -0.15 25.04
N PRO A 184 -1.87 -0.04 25.41
CA PRO A 184 -1.48 0.45 26.73
C PRO A 184 -1.90 1.91 26.96
N ALA A 185 -1.96 2.72 25.89
CA ALA A 185 -2.40 4.12 25.97
C ALA A 185 -3.90 4.29 26.34
N GLU A 186 -4.68 3.20 26.30
CA GLU A 186 -6.09 3.12 26.69
C GLU A 186 -6.31 2.04 27.77
N ARG A 187 -5.42 1.93 28.76
CA ARG A 187 -5.56 0.99 29.89
C ARG A 187 -5.71 -0.49 29.46
N GLY A 188 -5.08 -0.87 28.34
CA GLY A 188 -5.15 -2.24 27.81
C GLY A 188 -6.39 -2.55 26.97
N ARG A 189 -7.12 -1.52 26.50
CA ARG A 189 -8.30 -1.67 25.63
C ARG A 189 -7.99 -2.55 24.42
N LEU A 190 -8.91 -3.48 24.13
CA LEU A 190 -8.75 -4.46 23.08
C LEU A 190 -9.09 -3.89 21.70
N TYR A 191 -8.19 -4.13 20.74
CA TYR A 191 -8.38 -4.00 19.30
C TYR A 191 -8.20 -5.38 18.67
N ILE A 192 -9.02 -5.73 17.68
CA ILE A 192 -8.94 -7.00 16.96
C ILE A 192 -8.94 -6.72 15.47
N LEU A 193 -7.85 -7.06 14.77
CA LEU A 193 -7.83 -7.14 13.31
C LEU A 193 -8.52 -8.43 12.86
N TYR A 194 -9.47 -8.31 11.94
CA TYR A 194 -10.14 -9.43 11.29
C TYR A 194 -9.40 -9.70 9.97
N ASP A 195 -8.47 -10.67 10.01
CA ASP A 195 -7.66 -11.13 8.87
C ASP A 195 -8.29 -12.38 8.22
N ILE A 196 -7.85 -12.72 7.01
CA ILE A 196 -8.32 -13.84 6.22
C ILE A 196 -7.26 -14.95 6.14
N ASN A 197 -7.69 -16.18 5.87
CA ASN A 197 -6.82 -17.36 5.88
C ASN A 197 -6.18 -17.71 4.51
N GLY A 198 -6.42 -16.91 3.47
CA GLY A 198 -5.96 -17.16 2.09
C GLY A 198 -6.53 -16.10 1.14
N PRO A 199 -6.34 -16.24 -0.19
CA PRO A 199 -6.90 -15.32 -1.18
C PRO A 199 -8.44 -15.39 -1.25
N ASP A 200 -9.03 -16.57 -1.09
CA ASP A 200 -10.50 -16.80 -1.14
C ASP A 200 -11.20 -16.47 0.20
N GLY A 201 -10.77 -15.40 0.86
CA GLY A 201 -11.25 -14.99 2.18
C GLY A 201 -12.32 -13.89 2.14
N CYS A 202 -13.17 -13.84 3.17
CA CYS A 202 -14.19 -12.80 3.31
C CYS A 202 -13.59 -11.44 3.71
N LEU A 203 -13.13 -10.69 2.72
CA LEU A 203 -12.94 -9.24 2.81
C LEU A 203 -14.30 -8.54 2.68
N ASN A 204 -14.50 -7.46 3.43
CA ASN A 204 -15.81 -6.85 3.64
C ASN A 204 -15.84 -5.38 3.18
N ASP A 205 -16.99 -4.93 2.70
CA ASP A 205 -17.32 -3.50 2.63
C ASP A 205 -17.45 -2.88 4.04
N PHE A 206 -17.56 -1.55 4.09
CA PHE A 206 -17.62 -0.81 5.35
C PHE A 206 -18.82 -1.17 6.24
N GLN A 207 -20.01 -1.36 5.65
CA GLN A 207 -21.23 -1.63 6.41
C GLN A 207 -21.20 -3.06 6.98
N THR A 208 -20.78 -4.02 6.16
CA THR A 208 -20.56 -5.42 6.58
C THR A 208 -19.47 -5.50 7.65
N ALA A 209 -18.35 -4.78 7.52
CA ALA A 209 -17.32 -4.69 8.55
C ALA A 209 -17.88 -4.14 9.88
N LYS A 210 -18.65 -3.05 9.83
CA LYS A 210 -19.28 -2.43 10.99
C LYS A 210 -20.31 -3.37 11.65
N ALA A 211 -21.09 -4.09 10.87
CA ALA A 211 -22.04 -5.10 11.34
C ALA A 211 -21.35 -6.32 11.98
N VAL A 212 -20.22 -6.78 11.43
CA VAL A 212 -19.43 -7.88 12.03
C VAL A 212 -18.78 -7.46 13.35
N CYS A 213 -18.30 -6.21 13.48
CA CYS A 213 -17.88 -5.68 14.78
C CYS A 213 -19.05 -5.68 15.79
N ALA A 214 -20.22 -5.16 15.39
CA ALA A 214 -21.39 -5.06 16.25
C ALA A 214 -21.90 -6.44 16.73
N ARG A 215 -21.91 -7.45 15.84
CA ARG A 215 -22.22 -8.86 16.16
C ARG A 215 -21.35 -9.37 17.32
N ASP A 216 -20.05 -9.06 17.28
CA ASP A 216 -19.08 -9.49 18.29
C ASP A 216 -19.03 -8.55 19.52
N LYS A 217 -19.97 -7.61 19.64
CA LYS A 217 -20.10 -6.60 20.72
C LYS A 217 -18.92 -5.63 20.79
N LEU A 218 -18.37 -5.31 19.61
CA LEU A 218 -17.30 -4.35 19.38
C LEU A 218 -17.83 -3.19 18.51
N GLU A 219 -17.14 -2.05 18.54
CA GLU A 219 -17.32 -0.98 17.54
C GLU A 219 -16.26 -1.12 16.44
N LEU A 220 -16.48 -0.54 15.25
CA LEU A 220 -15.39 -0.38 14.28
C LEU A 220 -14.42 0.68 14.82
N ALA A 221 -13.11 0.47 14.70
CA ALA A 221 -12.12 1.35 15.32
C ALA A 221 -12.17 2.77 14.71
N PRO A 222 -12.43 3.84 15.49
CA PRO A 222 -12.70 5.16 14.92
C PRO A 222 -11.43 5.90 14.45
N GLN A 223 -11.63 6.82 13.52
CA GLN A 223 -10.58 7.65 12.91
C GLN A 223 -10.26 8.95 13.68
N ASP A 224 -11.19 9.47 14.49
CA ASP A 224 -11.04 10.73 15.23
C ASP A 224 -10.32 10.60 16.59
N ASP A 225 -9.99 9.36 16.99
CA ASP A 225 -9.23 9.05 18.18
C ASP A 225 -7.77 8.70 17.82
N SER A 226 -6.82 9.54 18.21
CA SER A 226 -5.39 9.34 17.92
C SER A 226 -4.80 8.08 18.54
N LYS A 227 -5.39 7.55 19.63
CA LYS A 227 -4.98 6.28 20.25
C LYS A 227 -5.53 5.10 19.47
N SER A 228 -6.74 5.23 18.90
CA SER A 228 -7.30 4.30 17.93
C SER A 228 -6.46 4.23 16.67
N LEU A 229 -6.12 5.37 16.07
CA LEU A 229 -5.23 5.42 14.90
C LEU A 229 -3.88 4.73 15.18
N ALA A 230 -3.26 4.99 16.33
CA ALA A 230 -2.01 4.31 16.70
C ALA A 230 -2.17 2.78 16.84
N ALA A 231 -3.25 2.30 17.46
CA ALA A 231 -3.54 0.89 17.62
C ALA A 231 -3.84 0.18 16.30
N VAL A 232 -4.64 0.81 15.42
CA VAL A 232 -4.93 0.32 14.07
C VAL A 232 -3.65 0.29 13.25
N SER A 233 -2.85 1.37 13.25
CA SER A 233 -1.58 1.46 12.50
C SER A 233 -0.60 0.35 12.90
N GLN A 234 -0.51 0.03 14.20
CA GLN A 234 0.30 -1.08 14.69
C GLN A 234 -0.17 -2.45 14.15
N LEU A 235 -1.49 -2.70 14.09
CA LEU A 235 -2.07 -3.93 13.52
C LEU A 235 -1.90 -4.02 12.00
N VAL A 236 -2.13 -2.90 11.32
CA VAL A 236 -2.17 -2.73 9.86
C VAL A 236 -0.77 -2.78 9.22
N ARG A 237 0.15 -1.91 9.67
CA ARG A 237 1.48 -1.76 9.06
C ARG A 237 2.34 -3.00 9.20
N SER A 238 2.29 -3.64 10.36
CA SER A 238 3.06 -4.87 10.63
C SER A 238 2.61 -6.08 9.81
N ARG A 239 1.46 -6.00 9.10
CA ARG A 239 0.92 -7.05 8.23
C ARG A 239 0.80 -6.64 6.76
N ARG A 240 1.06 -5.37 6.43
CA ARG A 240 0.86 -4.77 5.10
C ARG A 240 -0.55 -5.01 4.55
N VAL A 241 -1.56 -4.54 5.29
CA VAL A 241 -2.98 -4.68 4.91
C VAL A 241 -3.73 -3.37 5.05
N THR A 242 -4.74 -3.14 4.22
CA THR A 242 -5.67 -2.00 4.37
C THR A 242 -6.82 -2.36 5.32
N SER A 243 -7.27 -1.42 6.17
CA SER A 243 -8.36 -1.61 7.14
C SER A 243 -9.37 -0.47 7.12
N TRP A 244 -10.67 -0.77 7.16
CA TRP A 244 -11.71 0.20 7.50
C TRP A 244 -11.48 0.84 8.88
N LEU A 245 -11.96 2.08 9.04
CA LEU A 245 -12.03 2.90 10.25
C LEU A 245 -13.43 3.53 10.37
N ASP A 246 -13.97 3.65 11.58
CA ASP A 246 -15.26 4.35 11.77
C ASP A 246 -15.10 5.88 11.76
N GLY A 247 -16.15 6.58 11.35
CA GLY A 247 -16.17 8.05 11.29
C GLY A 247 -17.40 8.57 10.56
N LYS A 248 -17.59 9.89 10.55
CA LYS A 248 -18.66 10.51 9.77
C LYS A 248 -18.35 10.41 8.28
N THR A 249 -19.01 9.49 7.59
CA THR A 249 -19.05 9.44 6.13
C THR A 249 -19.54 10.77 5.57
N SER A 250 -18.91 11.29 4.52
CA SER A 250 -19.44 12.46 3.82
C SER A 250 -20.68 12.03 3.02
N GLU A 251 -21.88 12.36 3.51
CA GLU A 251 -23.15 11.94 2.92
C GLU A 251 -23.31 12.40 1.46
N SER A 252 -22.67 13.52 1.09
CA SER A 252 -22.64 14.05 -0.28
C SER A 252 -21.61 13.40 -1.22
N ALA A 253 -20.74 12.51 -0.72
CA ALA A 253 -19.66 11.89 -1.50
C ALA A 253 -19.59 10.35 -1.40
N GLY A 254 -20.35 9.72 -0.49
CA GLY A 254 -20.38 8.26 -0.36
C GLY A 254 -19.05 7.61 0.07
N LEU A 255 -18.18 8.39 0.74
CA LEU A 255 -16.84 7.95 1.15
C LEU A 255 -16.80 7.55 2.63
N CYS A 256 -16.13 6.44 2.90
CA CYS A 256 -15.83 5.86 4.20
C CYS A 256 -14.32 5.97 4.51
N TYR A 257 -13.96 6.00 5.79
CA TYR A 257 -12.56 6.11 6.22
C TYR A 257 -11.87 4.75 6.24
N LEU A 258 -10.64 4.68 5.72
CA LEU A 258 -9.75 3.53 5.90
C LEU A 258 -8.32 3.97 6.21
N MET A 259 -7.54 3.03 6.77
CA MET A 259 -6.10 3.14 6.93
C MET A 259 -5.38 2.26 5.90
N SER A 260 -4.45 2.84 5.15
CA SER A 260 -3.61 2.12 4.19
C SER A 260 -2.59 1.21 4.91
N GLN A 261 -2.01 0.27 4.16
CA GLN A 261 -0.94 -0.61 4.65
C GLN A 261 0.32 0.14 5.16
N GLU A 262 0.54 1.38 4.72
CA GLU A 262 1.61 2.28 5.19
C GLU A 262 1.25 3.00 6.50
N GLY A 263 -0.03 3.00 6.87
CA GLY A 263 -0.57 3.61 8.09
C GLY A 263 -1.19 4.99 7.91
N PHE A 264 -1.44 5.44 6.68
CA PHE A 264 -2.09 6.72 6.40
C PHE A 264 -3.62 6.59 6.35
N VAL A 265 -4.34 7.62 6.78
CA VAL A 265 -5.81 7.65 6.73
C VAL A 265 -6.28 8.27 5.41
N HIS A 266 -7.24 7.63 4.76
CA HIS A 266 -7.86 8.10 3.52
C HIS A 266 -9.39 7.97 3.60
N GLN A 267 -10.08 8.78 2.79
CA GLN A 267 -11.48 8.54 2.44
C GLN A 267 -11.55 7.78 1.11
N GLN A 268 -12.42 6.78 1.03
CA GLN A 268 -12.54 5.83 -0.08
C GLN A 268 -13.99 5.34 -0.24
N GLY A 269 -14.40 4.93 -1.44
CA GLY A 269 -15.77 4.44 -1.68
C GLY A 269 -16.09 3.22 -0.80
N CYS A 270 -17.21 3.28 -0.05
CA CYS A 270 -17.51 2.36 1.05
C CYS A 270 -17.60 0.86 0.69
N ASN A 271 -17.69 0.51 -0.60
CA ASN A 271 -17.92 -0.85 -1.10
C ASN A 271 -16.62 -1.63 -1.41
N GLN A 272 -15.46 -1.15 -0.96
CA GLN A 272 -14.18 -1.83 -1.21
C GLN A 272 -14.01 -3.09 -0.33
N PRO A 273 -13.61 -4.24 -0.88
CA PRO A 273 -13.33 -5.44 -0.10
C PRO A 273 -11.98 -5.28 0.62
N VAL A 274 -12.00 -4.86 1.89
CA VAL A 274 -10.79 -4.75 2.73
C VAL A 274 -11.00 -5.42 4.09
N ARG A 275 -9.94 -5.42 4.92
CA ARG A 275 -10.03 -5.89 6.31
C ARG A 275 -10.59 -4.79 7.20
N PHE A 276 -10.77 -5.10 8.47
CA PHE A 276 -11.27 -4.15 9.46
C PHE A 276 -10.70 -4.45 10.84
N VAL A 277 -10.50 -3.41 11.63
CA VAL A 277 -10.14 -3.50 13.04
C VAL A 277 -11.33 -3.10 13.88
N CYS A 278 -11.84 -4.04 14.68
CA CYS A 278 -12.85 -3.75 15.68
C CYS A 278 -12.19 -3.36 17.01
N ARG A 279 -12.85 -2.51 17.79
CA ARG A 279 -12.43 -2.01 19.10
C ARG A 279 -13.43 -2.43 20.18
N GLY A 280 -12.95 -2.91 21.32
CA GLY A 280 -13.80 -3.19 22.47
C GLY A 280 -14.32 -1.91 23.14
N ALA A 281 -15.39 -2.02 23.92
CA ALA A 281 -15.77 -0.96 24.85
C ALA A 281 -14.58 -0.60 25.77
N ALA A 282 -14.51 0.66 26.22
CA ALA A 282 -13.53 1.04 27.24
C ALA A 282 -13.80 0.22 28.52
N ALA A 283 -12.73 -0.24 29.17
CA ALA A 283 -12.85 -0.93 30.46
C ALA A 283 -13.53 0.03 31.47
N ARG A 284 -14.63 -0.43 32.10
CA ARG A 284 -15.26 0.34 33.18
C ARG A 284 -14.24 0.52 34.32
N PRO A 285 -14.18 1.72 34.93
CA PRO A 285 -13.38 1.94 36.14
C PRO A 285 -13.96 1.18 37.34
#